data_AF-A0A857MQ36-F1
#
_entry.id   AF-A0A857MQ36-F1
#
_cell.length_a   1.000
_cell.length_b   1.000
_cell.length_c   1.000
_cell.angle_alpha   90.00
_cell.angle_beta   90.00
_cell.angle_gamma   90.00
#
_symmetry.space_group_name_H-M   'P 1'
#
loop_
_entity.id
_entity.type
_entity.pdbx_description
1 polymer ?
#
loop_
_entity_poly.entity_id
_entity_poly.type
_entity_poly.pdbx_seq_one_letter_code
_entity_poly.pdbx_strand_id
1 'polypeptide(L)'
;MWQTTRSGESGGNRAARRSTARLGAARSGRSRVAAATAIGAGAIALSLVAGGAPAIADPAAPAPAPAPADPAKQTPTPAKPAPTPAKTTAKPAPATTQQPKPAPKPAPEANRKPAPETPKPAPPAAANDRAKVTNIYWYTSRRVALWVYSPAMKTNIQVQLLLARDWYSKPKAKFPQLTMLDGLRAQENQSGWIINTNIIDFYKDKNVNVVLPIGGESSFYTDWQQPDRGKHYMWETFLMKELPPILEKDWRSSTVRGIEGLSMGGSAAMMLAARNPGFYKFAASFSGILQLTSPGMAQAIQFAQRDGGGYDSEKMFGKPSDPAWAEHDPYVLADKLQGTSLYISSGNGVIGPHDQPSDIPLLATNYSGVGLEVLSRVTTQQFAIKLNEVGVPARSAYRPSGTHTWPYWQFEMQQAWPQAASALGLSGDKVSCGVYSKFKKVAEKNKKVLGECLTPDYAVPGGRAQDFAGGRIISGPKGPKVVTGAIGGAYTGAGGPGGKLGLPTSDELATRDGKGRFNTFQHGKITWDAKNGTKVLG
;
A
#
# COMPACT_ATOMS: atom_id res chain seq x y z
N MET A 1 42.78 27.01 34.62
CA MET A 1 44.26 26.92 34.63
C MET A 1 44.64 26.24 33.31
N TRP A 2 45.53 26.74 32.42
CA TRP A 2 46.88 27.33 32.62
C TRP A 2 47.85 26.28 33.22
N GLN A 3 49.05 26.00 32.69
CA GLN A 3 49.84 26.73 31.68
C GLN A 3 50.90 25.84 30.96
N THR A 4 51.44 26.38 29.84
CA THR A 4 52.71 26.14 29.09
C THR A 4 53.80 25.19 29.65
N THR A 5 54.61 24.48 28.84
CA THR A 5 55.65 24.95 27.86
C THR A 5 55.88 23.92 26.72
N ARG A 6 56.27 24.22 25.46
CA ARG A 6 57.48 24.88 24.86
C ARG A 6 58.82 24.15 25.17
N SER A 7 59.78 23.98 24.25
CA SER A 7 59.91 24.41 22.83
C SER A 7 61.07 23.66 22.11
N GLY A 8 61.12 23.71 20.77
CA GLY A 8 62.30 23.29 19.99
C GLY A 8 62.14 23.51 18.47
N GLU A 9 62.79 24.53 17.92
CA GLU A 9 62.76 24.88 16.48
C GLU A 9 64.17 25.07 15.90
N SER A 10 64.39 24.51 14.70
CA SER A 10 65.37 24.96 13.70
C SER A 10 65.05 24.29 12.37
N GLY A 11 65.08 24.93 11.19
CA GLY A 11 65.44 26.32 10.90
C GLY A 11 66.32 26.39 9.65
N GLY A 12 65.72 26.57 8.46
CA GLY A 12 66.49 26.60 7.20
C GLY A 12 65.62 26.88 5.96
N ASN A 13 65.70 28.11 5.45
CA ASN A 13 64.92 28.59 4.30
C ASN A 13 65.81 29.37 3.33
N ARG A 14 65.76 29.04 2.02
CA ARG A 14 66.21 29.91 0.92
C ARG A 14 65.64 29.45 -0.42
N ALA A 15 65.54 30.36 -1.39
CA ALA A 15 64.71 30.18 -2.58
C ALA A 15 65.27 30.86 -3.86
N ALA A 16 64.60 30.55 -4.98
CA ALA A 16 64.43 31.35 -6.21
C ALA A 16 65.56 31.48 -7.26
N ARG A 17 65.24 31.01 -8.48
CA ARG A 17 65.31 31.70 -9.80
C ARG A 17 64.65 30.75 -10.83
N ARG A 18 63.57 31.09 -11.56
CA ARG A 18 63.36 32.11 -12.63
C ARG A 18 64.30 31.97 -13.85
N SER A 19 63.70 31.58 -14.99
CA SER A 19 64.10 32.03 -16.35
C SER A 19 62.90 31.92 -17.32
N THR A 20 62.93 32.59 -18.47
CA THR A 20 61.78 32.80 -19.38
C THR A 20 62.16 33.12 -20.83
N ALA A 21 61.54 32.46 -21.81
CA ALA A 21 61.35 32.90 -23.21
C ALA A 21 60.15 32.11 -23.82
N ARG A 22 59.28 32.57 -24.75
CA ARG A 22 59.36 33.46 -25.94
C ARG A 22 60.13 32.84 -27.12
N LEU A 23 59.68 32.87 -28.38
CA LEU A 23 58.40 33.30 -29.01
C LEU A 23 58.29 32.68 -30.43
N GLY A 24 57.09 32.54 -31.01
CA GLY A 24 56.90 32.15 -32.42
C GLY A 24 55.43 32.16 -32.87
N ALA A 25 55.12 32.63 -34.08
CA ALA A 25 53.74 32.81 -34.56
C ALA A 25 53.62 32.96 -36.09
N ALA A 26 52.50 32.50 -36.68
CA ALA A 26 51.92 33.06 -37.93
C ALA A 26 50.51 32.50 -38.27
N ARG A 27 49.53 33.41 -38.46
CA ARG A 27 48.52 33.51 -39.57
C ARG A 27 47.59 32.30 -39.94
N SER A 28 46.37 32.49 -40.47
CA SER A 28 45.47 33.67 -40.61
C SER A 28 44.07 33.33 -41.18
N GLY A 29 43.03 34.11 -40.79
CA GLY A 29 41.69 34.19 -41.44
C GLY A 29 40.58 34.46 -40.40
N ARG A 30 40.02 35.68 -40.20
CA ARG A 30 39.11 36.49 -41.05
C ARG A 30 37.87 35.69 -41.49
N SER A 31 36.61 36.07 -41.19
CA SER A 31 35.95 37.40 -41.01
C SER A 31 34.69 37.27 -40.12
N ARG A 32 33.97 38.28 -39.61
CA ARG A 32 34.07 39.77 -39.43
C ARG A 32 32.93 40.21 -38.45
N VAL A 33 33.13 41.28 -37.65
CA VAL A 33 32.20 42.41 -37.27
C VAL A 33 30.73 42.09 -36.86
N ALA A 34 30.01 42.72 -35.90
CA ALA A 34 30.16 43.53 -34.66
C ALA A 34 28.69 43.78 -34.15
N ALA A 35 28.27 44.45 -33.06
CA ALA A 35 28.78 45.18 -31.88
C ALA A 35 27.74 44.95 -30.73
N ALA A 36 27.92 45.12 -29.41
CA ALA A 36 28.79 45.94 -28.53
C ALA A 36 28.23 47.32 -28.09
N THR A 37 27.53 47.34 -26.94
CA THR A 37 27.35 48.51 -26.04
C THR A 37 27.35 48.02 -24.59
N ALA A 38 27.92 48.77 -23.63
CA ALA A 38 28.02 48.35 -22.23
C ALA A 38 28.08 49.52 -21.21
N ILE A 39 27.41 49.35 -20.07
CA ILE A 39 27.52 50.10 -18.80
C ILE A 39 27.13 49.08 -17.70
N GLY A 40 27.67 49.03 -16.48
CA GLY A 40 28.76 49.76 -15.82
C GLY A 40 28.69 49.41 -14.32
N ALA A 41 29.83 49.21 -13.64
CA ALA A 41 29.86 48.59 -12.31
C ALA A 41 30.03 49.59 -11.15
N GLY A 42 29.47 49.25 -9.98
CA GLY A 42 29.68 49.96 -8.72
C GLY A 42 29.11 49.17 -7.54
N ALA A 43 29.88 49.00 -6.47
CA ALA A 43 29.49 48.36 -5.22
C ALA A 43 29.83 49.27 -4.03
N ILE A 44 29.21 49.09 -2.87
CA ILE A 44 29.76 49.49 -1.55
C ILE A 44 29.02 48.81 -0.39
N ALA A 45 29.61 48.92 0.81
CA ALA A 45 29.44 48.06 1.98
C ALA A 45 28.08 48.08 2.71
N LEU A 46 27.94 47.10 3.62
CA LEU A 46 26.85 46.90 4.56
C LEU A 46 27.15 47.60 5.91
N SER A 47 26.18 48.33 6.47
CA SER A 47 26.26 48.91 7.83
C SER A 47 24.95 48.72 8.59
N LEU A 48 25.01 48.30 9.86
CA LEU A 48 23.84 48.24 10.74
C LEU A 48 23.67 49.54 11.54
N VAL A 49 22.44 50.06 11.60
CA VAL A 49 21.95 50.93 12.68
C VAL A 49 20.52 50.48 13.00
N ALA A 50 20.15 50.46 14.29
CA ALA A 50 18.79 50.12 14.72
C ALA A 50 17.83 51.30 14.59
N GLY A 51 16.56 51.03 14.27
CA GLY A 51 15.48 52.02 14.19
C GLY A 51 14.16 51.43 14.69
N GLY A 52 13.32 52.27 15.31
CA GLY A 52 12.08 51.84 15.96
C GLY A 52 11.00 51.36 14.99
N ALA A 53 10.05 50.57 15.51
CA ALA A 53 8.93 50.07 14.74
C ALA A 53 7.89 51.17 14.41
N PRO A 54 7.44 51.30 13.15
CA PRO A 54 6.14 51.88 12.83
C PRO A 54 5.04 50.84 13.06
N ALA A 55 3.81 51.29 13.35
CA ALA A 55 2.68 50.39 13.55
C ALA A 55 2.28 49.66 12.25
N ILE A 56 2.01 48.36 12.34
CA ILE A 56 1.33 47.61 11.29
C ILE A 56 -0.17 47.86 11.47
N ALA A 57 -0.86 48.29 10.40
CA ALA A 57 -2.29 48.52 10.44
C ALA A 57 -3.07 47.19 10.56
N ASP A 58 -4.17 47.19 11.32
CA ASP A 58 -5.05 46.04 11.44
C ASP A 58 -5.61 45.60 10.07
N PRO A 59 -5.64 44.29 9.75
CA PRO A 59 -6.35 43.80 8.59
C PRO A 59 -7.85 44.01 8.79
N ALA A 60 -8.51 44.65 7.82
CA ALA A 60 -9.92 45.00 7.90
C ALA A 60 -10.81 43.77 8.18
N ALA A 61 -11.77 43.93 9.09
CA ALA A 61 -12.72 42.88 9.45
C ALA A 61 -13.54 42.41 8.23
N PRO A 62 -13.82 41.10 8.10
CA PRO A 62 -14.66 40.60 7.01
C PRO A 62 -16.09 41.13 7.14
N ALA A 63 -16.72 41.45 6.00
CA ALA A 63 -18.09 41.94 5.96
C ALA A 63 -19.09 40.91 6.53
N PRO A 64 -20.14 41.35 7.24
CA PRO A 64 -21.14 40.44 7.80
C PRO A 64 -21.91 39.69 6.71
N ALA A 65 -22.23 38.42 6.98
CA ALA A 65 -23.02 37.58 6.09
C ALA A 65 -24.46 38.12 5.96
N PRO A 66 -25.13 37.93 4.79
CA PRO A 66 -26.52 38.31 4.61
C PRO A 66 -27.44 37.54 5.57
N ALA A 67 -28.47 38.22 6.08
CA ALA A 67 -29.44 37.65 7.02
C ALA A 67 -30.29 36.52 6.38
N PRO A 68 -30.77 35.55 7.18
CA PRO A 68 -31.68 34.51 6.70
C PRO A 68 -33.02 35.09 6.24
N ALA A 69 -33.64 34.45 5.26
CA ALA A 69 -34.93 34.88 4.71
C ALA A 69 -36.10 34.59 5.66
N ASP A 70 -37.02 35.55 5.77
CA ASP A 70 -38.17 35.53 6.68
C ASP A 70 -39.29 34.59 6.18
N PRO A 71 -39.71 33.55 6.94
CA PRO A 71 -40.59 32.49 6.44
C PRO A 71 -42.09 32.87 6.44
N ALA A 72 -42.46 33.92 5.71
CA ALA A 72 -43.81 34.51 5.78
C ALA A 72 -44.44 34.89 4.41
N LYS A 73 -44.67 33.90 3.51
CA LYS A 73 -45.79 33.84 2.53
C LYS A 73 -45.66 32.66 1.54
N GLN A 74 -46.23 31.50 1.88
CA GLN A 74 -46.72 30.54 0.88
C GLN A 74 -48.08 29.99 1.32
N THR A 75 -49.10 30.16 0.46
CA THR A 75 -50.48 29.76 0.73
C THR A 75 -50.63 28.25 0.51
N PRO A 76 -51.27 27.49 1.42
CA PRO A 76 -51.31 26.03 1.31
C PRO A 76 -52.34 25.55 0.26
N THR A 77 -51.87 24.82 -0.75
CA THR A 77 -52.73 24.04 -1.66
C THR A 77 -53.02 22.66 -1.04
N PRO A 78 -54.29 22.18 -0.99
CA PRO A 78 -54.63 20.97 -0.24
C PRO A 78 -53.98 19.68 -0.78
N ALA A 79 -53.45 18.86 0.13
CA ALA A 79 -52.95 17.52 -0.18
C ALA A 79 -54.10 16.51 -0.36
N LYS A 80 -53.96 15.59 -1.31
CA LYS A 80 -54.93 14.50 -1.57
C LYS A 80 -54.81 13.41 -0.50
N PRO A 81 -55.90 12.95 0.15
CA PRO A 81 -55.81 11.97 1.23
C PRO A 81 -55.28 10.59 0.79
N ALA A 82 -54.51 9.95 1.68
CA ALA A 82 -54.24 8.52 1.61
C ALA A 82 -55.45 7.71 2.14
N PRO A 83 -55.70 6.48 1.64
CA PRO A 83 -56.87 5.69 2.03
C PRO A 83 -56.76 5.07 3.43
N THR A 84 -57.79 5.27 4.25
CA THR A 84 -57.94 4.68 5.59
C THR A 84 -58.25 3.17 5.51
N PRO A 85 -57.77 2.32 6.45
CA PRO A 85 -58.05 0.87 6.42
C PRO A 85 -59.53 0.52 6.63
N ALA A 86 -60.03 -0.42 5.83
CA ALA A 86 -61.36 -1.01 6.03
C ALA A 86 -61.36 -2.02 7.18
N LYS A 87 -62.39 -1.98 8.03
CA LYS A 87 -62.70 -3.05 9.01
C LYS A 87 -63.73 -4.01 8.38
N THR A 88 -63.50 -5.31 8.53
CA THR A 88 -64.52 -6.34 8.24
C THR A 88 -64.50 -7.40 9.33
N THR A 89 -65.67 -7.91 9.72
CA THR A 89 -65.86 -8.71 10.96
C THR A 89 -66.52 -10.06 10.71
N ALA A 90 -65.83 -11.16 11.06
CA ALA A 90 -66.40 -12.49 11.36
C ALA A 90 -65.33 -13.30 12.12
N LYS A 91 -65.51 -13.60 13.42
CA LYS A 91 -66.29 -14.72 14.02
C LYS A 91 -65.42 -15.99 14.20
N PRO A 92 -65.20 -16.47 15.44
CA PRO A 92 -64.37 -17.65 15.72
C PRO A 92 -65.11 -18.98 15.52
N ALA A 93 -64.33 -20.06 15.35
CA ALA A 93 -64.76 -21.46 15.39
C ALA A 93 -63.74 -22.29 16.21
N PRO A 94 -64.13 -23.41 16.84
CA PRO A 94 -63.38 -24.04 17.93
C PRO A 94 -62.29 -25.01 17.48
N ALA A 95 -61.42 -25.39 18.43
CA ALA A 95 -60.37 -26.38 18.25
C ALA A 95 -60.87 -27.82 18.47
N THR A 96 -60.24 -28.79 17.80
CA THR A 96 -60.34 -30.21 18.15
C THR A 96 -59.01 -30.92 17.90
N THR A 97 -58.53 -31.67 18.89
CA THR A 97 -57.38 -32.59 18.77
C THR A 97 -57.75 -33.89 18.08
N GLN A 98 -56.84 -34.49 17.30
CA GLN A 98 -56.93 -35.92 16.96
C GLN A 98 -55.57 -36.54 16.59
N GLN A 99 -55.41 -37.79 17.03
CA GLN A 99 -54.25 -38.68 16.81
C GLN A 99 -54.77 -40.15 16.96
N PRO A 100 -53.97 -41.18 16.62
CA PRO A 100 -53.77 -41.70 15.26
C PRO A 100 -54.55 -43.01 14.99
N LYS A 101 -54.44 -43.57 13.77
CA LYS A 101 -54.80 -44.97 13.45
C LYS A 101 -53.73 -45.67 12.58
N PRO A 102 -53.68 -47.02 12.52
CA PRO A 102 -52.47 -47.77 12.15
C PRO A 102 -52.42 -48.23 10.68
N ALA A 103 -51.24 -48.72 10.27
CA ALA A 103 -50.95 -49.18 8.92
C ALA A 103 -51.44 -50.63 8.61
N PRO A 104 -51.91 -50.91 7.37
CA PRO A 104 -52.13 -52.27 6.87
C PRO A 104 -50.84 -52.96 6.38
N LYS A 105 -50.86 -54.30 6.25
CA LYS A 105 -49.84 -55.12 5.58
C LYS A 105 -50.16 -55.35 4.08
N PRO A 106 -49.18 -55.72 3.24
CA PRO A 106 -49.29 -55.64 1.78
C PRO A 106 -49.85 -56.90 1.07
N ALA A 107 -50.25 -56.70 -0.18
CA ALA A 107 -50.54 -57.72 -1.21
C ALA A 107 -49.69 -57.41 -2.47
N PRO A 108 -49.52 -58.35 -3.44
CA PRO A 108 -48.26 -58.42 -4.20
C PRO A 108 -48.26 -57.87 -5.64
N GLU A 109 -47.03 -57.87 -6.18
CA GLU A 109 -46.62 -58.02 -7.59
C GLU A 109 -46.52 -56.85 -8.59
N ALA A 110 -45.53 -57.04 -9.47
CA ALA A 110 -45.25 -56.45 -10.79
C ALA A 110 -44.98 -54.93 -10.95
N ASN A 111 -43.90 -54.65 -11.70
CA ASN A 111 -43.65 -53.44 -12.48
C ASN A 111 -43.82 -52.07 -11.79
N ARG A 112 -42.80 -51.69 -10.99
CA ARG A 112 -42.40 -50.28 -10.86
C ARG A 112 -40.93 -50.06 -11.21
N LYS A 113 -40.69 -49.01 -12.00
CA LYS A 113 -39.40 -48.48 -12.41
C LYS A 113 -38.59 -48.04 -11.17
N PRO A 114 -37.24 -48.14 -11.15
CA PRO A 114 -36.45 -47.70 -10.00
C PRO A 114 -36.75 -46.24 -9.64
N ALA A 115 -37.03 -45.98 -8.36
CA ALA A 115 -37.07 -44.63 -7.83
C ALA A 115 -35.63 -44.08 -7.72
N PRO A 116 -35.41 -42.76 -7.85
CA PRO A 116 -34.10 -42.18 -7.61
C PRO A 116 -33.66 -42.44 -6.15
N GLU A 117 -32.40 -42.81 -5.97
CA GLU A 117 -31.84 -43.06 -4.63
C GLU A 117 -31.94 -41.79 -3.77
N THR A 118 -32.38 -41.94 -2.53
CA THR A 118 -32.31 -40.86 -1.55
C THR A 118 -30.85 -40.50 -1.29
N PRO A 119 -30.47 -39.20 -1.31
CA PRO A 119 -29.09 -38.80 -1.05
C PRO A 119 -28.63 -39.33 0.31
N LYS A 120 -27.67 -40.25 0.29
CA LYS A 120 -26.96 -40.71 1.49
C LYS A 120 -26.47 -39.49 2.27
N PRO A 121 -26.69 -39.39 3.60
CA PRO A 121 -26.21 -38.26 4.38
C PRO A 121 -24.74 -38.03 4.12
N ALA A 122 -24.38 -36.79 3.77
CA ALA A 122 -23.00 -36.43 3.48
C ALA A 122 -22.11 -36.81 4.68
N PRO A 123 -20.91 -37.39 4.47
CA PRO A 123 -19.96 -37.57 5.54
C PRO A 123 -19.72 -36.23 6.26
N PRO A 124 -19.58 -36.22 7.59
CA PRO A 124 -19.31 -34.98 8.32
C PRO A 124 -18.06 -34.31 7.73
N ALA A 125 -18.16 -33.01 7.46
CA ALA A 125 -17.16 -32.28 6.68
C ALA A 125 -15.75 -32.50 7.24
N ALA A 126 -14.83 -32.91 6.36
CA ALA A 126 -13.51 -33.38 6.78
C ALA A 126 -12.74 -32.27 7.50
N ALA A 127 -12.39 -32.53 8.77
CA ALA A 127 -11.55 -31.62 9.53
C ALA A 127 -10.13 -31.63 8.96
N ASN A 128 -9.78 -30.62 8.14
CA ASN A 128 -8.41 -30.07 7.98
C ASN A 128 -8.26 -28.90 6.99
N ASP A 129 -9.33 -28.31 6.43
CA ASP A 129 -9.21 -27.12 5.56
C ASP A 129 -8.79 -25.86 6.34
N ARG A 130 -7.48 -25.76 6.56
CA ARG A 130 -6.77 -24.57 7.04
C ARG A 130 -6.20 -23.80 5.85
N ALA A 131 -6.09 -22.48 6.00
CA ALA A 131 -5.43 -21.64 5.03
C ALA A 131 -3.96 -22.04 4.84
N LYS A 132 -3.51 -22.06 3.58
CA LYS A 132 -2.20 -22.60 3.19
C LYS A 132 -1.68 -21.94 1.92
N VAL A 133 -0.37 -21.76 1.82
CA VAL A 133 0.28 -21.32 0.57
C VAL A 133 0.27 -22.48 -0.42
N THR A 134 -0.29 -22.26 -1.61
CA THR A 134 -0.41 -23.26 -2.69
C THR A 134 0.59 -23.02 -3.82
N ASN A 135 1.03 -21.78 -4.03
CA ASN A 135 2.08 -21.41 -4.98
C ASN A 135 2.91 -20.23 -4.45
N ILE A 136 4.18 -20.16 -4.86
CA ILE A 136 5.12 -19.07 -4.53
C ILE A 136 5.86 -18.66 -5.81
N TYR A 137 5.81 -17.38 -6.18
CA TYR A 137 6.55 -16.83 -7.32
C TYR A 137 7.41 -15.63 -6.92
N TRP A 138 8.73 -15.73 -7.15
CA TRP A 138 9.69 -14.69 -6.79
C TRP A 138 10.00 -13.78 -7.98
N TYR A 139 9.47 -12.55 -7.97
CA TYR A 139 9.79 -11.53 -8.98
C TYR A 139 11.21 -10.97 -8.85
N THR A 140 11.68 -10.84 -7.61
CA THR A 140 13.06 -10.47 -7.24
C THR A 140 13.43 -11.17 -5.94
N SER A 141 14.65 -10.97 -5.41
CA SER A 141 15.00 -11.45 -4.07
C SER A 141 14.22 -10.78 -2.93
N ARG A 142 13.51 -9.66 -3.15
CA ARG A 142 12.70 -8.98 -2.12
C ARG A 142 11.22 -8.75 -2.51
N ARG A 143 10.78 -9.18 -3.70
CA ARG A 143 9.37 -9.16 -4.11
C ARG A 143 8.91 -10.56 -4.49
N VAL A 144 7.88 -11.05 -3.81
CA VAL A 144 7.32 -12.40 -3.97
C VAL A 144 5.79 -12.35 -3.99
N ALA A 145 5.15 -13.16 -4.84
CA ALA A 145 3.73 -13.47 -4.77
C ALA A 145 3.52 -14.82 -4.08
N LEU A 146 2.57 -14.85 -3.16
CA LEU A 146 2.00 -16.06 -2.58
C LEU A 146 0.61 -16.24 -3.18
N TRP A 147 0.22 -17.48 -3.49
CA TRP A 147 -1.18 -17.83 -3.61
C TRP A 147 -1.56 -18.54 -2.32
N VAL A 148 -2.52 -17.98 -1.60
CA VAL A 148 -3.03 -18.51 -0.33
C VAL A 148 -4.42 -19.06 -0.59
N TYR A 149 -4.61 -20.36 -0.39
CA TYR A 149 -5.95 -20.93 -0.36
C TYR A 149 -6.65 -20.43 0.89
N SER A 150 -7.79 -19.76 0.71
CA SER A 150 -8.71 -19.33 1.74
C SER A 150 -9.85 -20.35 1.87
N PRO A 151 -9.98 -21.06 2.99
CA PRO A 151 -11.17 -21.84 3.32
C PRO A 151 -12.45 -21.00 3.29
N ALA A 152 -12.42 -19.75 3.78
CA ALA A 152 -13.59 -18.88 3.81
C ALA A 152 -14.10 -18.50 2.41
N MET A 153 -13.22 -18.07 1.50
CA MET A 153 -13.58 -17.74 0.10
C MET A 153 -13.49 -18.93 -0.87
N LYS A 154 -13.06 -20.10 -0.40
CA LYS A 154 -12.88 -21.36 -1.16
C LYS A 154 -12.01 -21.23 -2.42
N THR A 155 -11.08 -20.27 -2.44
CA THR A 155 -10.27 -19.91 -3.62
C THR A 155 -8.82 -19.57 -3.24
N ASN A 156 -7.95 -19.48 -4.24
CA ASN A 156 -6.57 -19.05 -4.08
C ASN A 156 -6.45 -17.53 -4.29
N ILE A 157 -6.20 -16.80 -3.22
CA ILE A 157 -6.02 -15.34 -3.22
C ILE A 157 -4.53 -15.05 -3.41
N GLN A 158 -4.16 -14.17 -4.35
CA GLN A 158 -2.78 -13.72 -4.45
C GLN A 158 -2.49 -12.65 -3.38
N VAL A 159 -1.36 -12.78 -2.69
CA VAL A 159 -0.81 -11.76 -1.79
C VAL A 159 0.64 -11.53 -2.20
N GLN A 160 0.99 -10.28 -2.55
CA GLN A 160 2.38 -9.91 -2.81
C GLN A 160 3.03 -9.37 -1.55
N LEU A 161 4.30 -9.73 -1.33
CA LEU A 161 5.11 -9.22 -0.23
C LEU A 161 6.29 -8.41 -0.79
N LEU A 162 6.54 -7.25 -0.18
CA LEU A 162 7.85 -6.59 -0.25
C LEU A 162 8.57 -6.89 1.07
N LEU A 163 9.65 -7.67 0.98
CA LEU A 163 10.36 -8.17 2.15
C LEU A 163 11.34 -7.14 2.71
N ALA A 164 11.40 -7.08 4.04
CA ALA A 164 12.27 -6.19 4.80
C ALA A 164 13.73 -6.15 4.31
N ARG A 165 14.34 -4.96 4.38
CA ARG A 165 15.74 -4.71 3.97
C ARG A 165 16.72 -5.77 4.46
N ASP A 166 16.72 -6.06 5.76
CA ASP A 166 17.67 -6.98 6.39
C ASP A 166 17.23 -8.46 6.36
N TRP A 167 16.25 -8.83 5.51
CA TRP A 167 15.70 -10.19 5.43
C TRP A 167 16.78 -11.28 5.40
N TYR A 168 17.82 -11.10 4.58
CA TYR A 168 18.88 -12.09 4.40
C TYR A 168 20.07 -11.92 5.34
N SER A 169 20.41 -10.67 5.69
CA SER A 169 21.51 -10.37 6.61
C SER A 169 21.17 -10.74 8.07
N LYS A 170 19.87 -10.74 8.41
CA LYS A 170 19.32 -11.18 9.70
C LYS A 170 18.35 -12.37 9.49
N PRO A 171 18.82 -13.58 9.15
CA PRO A 171 17.97 -14.71 8.77
C PRO A 171 17.11 -15.27 9.93
N LYS A 172 17.46 -14.94 11.18
CA LYS A 172 16.68 -15.29 12.39
C LYS A 172 15.73 -14.18 12.87
N ALA A 173 15.81 -12.97 12.31
CA ALA A 173 14.94 -11.86 12.71
C ALA A 173 13.51 -12.05 12.18
N LYS A 174 12.54 -11.52 12.94
CA LYS A 174 11.19 -11.23 12.47
C LYS A 174 11.02 -9.73 12.26
N PHE A 175 10.15 -9.34 11.35
CA PHE A 175 9.92 -7.94 10.96
C PHE A 175 8.46 -7.54 11.21
N PRO A 176 8.16 -6.29 11.61
CA PRO A 176 6.79 -5.79 11.60
C PRO A 176 6.19 -5.89 10.20
N GLN A 177 4.87 -5.99 10.13
CA GLN A 177 4.13 -6.12 8.87
C GLN A 177 3.17 -4.95 8.65
N LEU A 178 3.08 -4.46 7.41
CA LEU A 178 2.25 -3.33 7.02
C LEU A 178 1.35 -3.74 5.86
N THR A 179 0.06 -3.93 6.13
CA THR A 179 -0.92 -4.29 5.11
C THR A 179 -1.33 -3.05 4.33
N MET A 180 -1.05 -3.03 3.03
CA MET A 180 -1.44 -1.95 2.11
C MET A 180 -2.65 -2.41 1.28
N LEU A 181 -3.81 -1.80 1.52
CA LEU A 181 -5.08 -2.09 0.84
C LEU A 181 -5.29 -1.19 -0.37
N ASP A 182 -5.89 -1.76 -1.42
CA ASP A 182 -6.08 -1.12 -2.71
C ASP A 182 -7.41 -0.33 -2.79
N GLY A 183 -7.59 0.40 -3.89
CA GLY A 183 -8.81 1.17 -4.16
C GLY A 183 -9.98 0.31 -4.65
N LEU A 184 -11.11 0.98 -4.89
CA LEU A 184 -12.36 0.37 -5.34
C LEU A 184 -12.22 -0.51 -6.60
N ARG A 185 -11.28 -0.16 -7.49
CA ARG A 185 -10.99 -0.82 -8.78
C ARG A 185 -9.76 -1.73 -8.71
N ALA A 186 -9.59 -2.47 -7.61
CA ALA A 186 -8.46 -3.37 -7.36
C ALA A 186 -8.33 -4.46 -8.45
N GLN A 187 -7.14 -4.61 -9.05
CA GLN A 187 -6.92 -5.57 -10.14
C GLN A 187 -6.52 -6.95 -9.63
N GLU A 188 -7.03 -8.01 -10.27
CA GLU A 188 -6.83 -9.42 -9.90
C GLU A 188 -5.40 -9.94 -10.20
N ASN A 189 -4.53 -9.15 -10.84
CA ASN A 189 -3.19 -9.55 -11.29
C ASN A 189 -2.03 -8.89 -10.51
N GLN A 190 -2.23 -7.69 -9.97
CA GLN A 190 -1.23 -6.87 -9.29
C GLN A 190 -1.90 -5.69 -8.58
N SER A 191 -1.42 -5.32 -7.40
CA SER A 191 -1.94 -4.14 -6.69
C SER A 191 -1.61 -2.85 -7.45
N GLY A 192 -2.59 -1.96 -7.53
CA GLY A 192 -2.47 -0.61 -8.06
C GLY A 192 -1.35 0.20 -7.39
N TRP A 193 -1.03 -0.07 -6.12
CA TRP A 193 0.13 0.52 -5.46
C TRP A 193 1.44 0.22 -6.19
N ILE A 194 1.64 -1.00 -6.69
CA ILE A 194 2.83 -1.35 -7.48
C ILE A 194 2.74 -0.77 -8.90
N ILE A 195 1.56 -0.78 -9.50
CA ILE A 195 1.37 -0.33 -10.89
C ILE A 195 1.63 1.19 -11.03
N ASN A 196 1.18 1.98 -10.05
CA ASN A 196 1.06 3.45 -10.20
C ASN A 196 1.96 4.25 -9.24
N THR A 197 2.79 3.61 -8.41
CA THR A 197 3.61 4.31 -7.41
C THR A 197 5.01 3.69 -7.26
N ASN A 198 5.90 4.42 -6.60
CA ASN A 198 7.26 3.99 -6.31
C ASN A 198 7.41 3.07 -5.07
N ILE A 199 6.35 2.42 -4.56
CA ILE A 199 6.43 1.69 -3.27
C ILE A 199 7.56 0.64 -3.18
N ILE A 200 7.94 0.01 -4.30
CA ILE A 200 9.07 -0.93 -4.33
C ILE A 200 10.39 -0.22 -4.01
N ASP A 201 10.59 0.96 -4.58
CA ASP A 201 11.77 1.79 -4.33
C ASP A 201 11.70 2.54 -2.99
N PHE A 202 10.50 2.85 -2.50
CA PHE A 202 10.31 3.44 -1.18
C PHE A 202 10.55 2.43 -0.05
N TYR A 203 10.11 1.17 -0.17
CA TYR A 203 10.19 0.20 0.93
C TYR A 203 11.44 -0.69 0.93
N LYS A 204 12.24 -0.74 -0.15
CA LYS A 204 13.46 -1.58 -0.24
C LYS A 204 14.51 -1.34 0.86
N ASP A 205 14.49 -0.17 1.51
CA ASP A 205 15.46 0.26 2.51
C ASP A 205 14.94 0.22 3.95
N LYS A 206 13.72 -0.29 4.19
CA LYS A 206 13.04 -0.34 5.49
C LYS A 206 12.93 -1.77 6.02
N ASN A 207 13.04 -1.96 7.34
CA ASN A 207 12.84 -3.26 7.99
C ASN A 207 11.35 -3.59 8.26
N VAL A 208 10.52 -3.52 7.23
CA VAL A 208 9.08 -3.88 7.28
C VAL A 208 8.75 -4.88 6.19
N ASN A 209 7.89 -5.85 6.49
CA ASN A 209 7.25 -6.71 5.49
C ASN A 209 5.97 -6.00 5.00
N VAL A 210 5.99 -5.43 3.79
CA VAL A 210 4.79 -4.83 3.19
C VAL A 210 3.92 -5.96 2.63
N VAL A 211 2.65 -5.99 2.98
CA VAL A 211 1.68 -7.02 2.58
C VAL A 211 0.64 -6.40 1.66
N LEU A 212 0.55 -6.89 0.43
CA LEU A 212 -0.31 -6.36 -0.63
C LEU A 212 -1.29 -7.46 -1.08
N PRO A 213 -2.52 -7.52 -0.52
CA PRO A 213 -3.58 -8.35 -1.05
C PRO A 213 -3.95 -7.91 -2.47
N ILE A 214 -4.25 -8.87 -3.35
CA ILE A 214 -4.47 -8.63 -4.78
C ILE A 214 -5.91 -9.00 -5.15
N GLY A 215 -6.51 -8.25 -6.06
CA GLY A 215 -7.94 -8.36 -6.38
C GLY A 215 -8.82 -7.76 -5.28
N GLY A 216 -10.10 -8.19 -5.26
CA GLY A 216 -11.07 -7.68 -4.28
C GLY A 216 -11.77 -6.39 -4.69
N GLU A 217 -11.92 -6.15 -5.99
CA GLU A 217 -12.74 -5.06 -6.57
C GLU A 217 -14.08 -4.87 -5.83
N SER A 218 -14.39 -3.64 -5.44
CA SER A 218 -15.56 -3.22 -4.65
C SER A 218 -15.81 -3.94 -3.31
N SER A 219 -14.92 -4.80 -2.83
CA SER A 219 -15.15 -5.67 -1.66
C SER A 219 -15.25 -4.96 -0.31
N PHE A 220 -14.76 -3.73 -0.20
CA PHE A 220 -14.46 -3.03 1.07
C PHE A 220 -13.60 -3.85 2.05
N TYR A 221 -12.93 -4.91 1.58
CA TYR A 221 -12.17 -5.86 2.38
C TYR A 221 -12.92 -6.41 3.61
N THR A 222 -14.24 -6.58 3.50
CA THR A 222 -15.11 -7.14 4.55
C THR A 222 -15.63 -8.54 4.23
N ASP A 223 -16.36 -9.14 5.17
CA ASP A 223 -17.12 -10.39 5.01
C ASP A 223 -18.56 -10.05 4.58
N TRP A 224 -18.98 -10.52 3.40
CA TRP A 224 -20.27 -10.14 2.78
C TRP A 224 -21.41 -11.07 3.20
N GLN A 225 -22.58 -10.49 3.51
CA GLN A 225 -23.79 -11.28 3.82
C GLN A 225 -24.19 -12.25 2.70
N GLN A 226 -24.03 -11.85 1.44
CA GLN A 226 -24.45 -12.63 0.26
C GLN A 226 -23.38 -12.59 -0.84
N PRO A 227 -23.28 -13.65 -1.67
CA PRO A 227 -22.47 -13.61 -2.88
C PRO A 227 -23.05 -12.63 -3.91
N ASP A 228 -22.17 -12.01 -4.69
CA ASP A 228 -22.51 -11.13 -5.81
C ASP A 228 -21.51 -11.28 -6.96
N ARG A 229 -21.96 -11.09 -8.21
CA ARG A 229 -21.15 -11.16 -9.45
C ARG A 229 -20.25 -12.40 -9.59
N GLY A 230 -20.63 -13.53 -8.98
CA GLY A 230 -19.86 -14.78 -8.99
C GLY A 230 -18.74 -14.86 -7.94
N LYS A 231 -18.69 -13.91 -7.00
CA LYS A 231 -17.76 -13.88 -5.86
C LYS A 231 -18.53 -13.96 -4.53
N HIS A 232 -17.96 -14.61 -3.51
CA HIS A 232 -18.38 -14.44 -2.12
C HIS A 232 -17.18 -13.92 -1.33
N TYR A 233 -17.20 -12.64 -1.01
CA TYR A 233 -16.09 -11.98 -0.32
C TYR A 233 -16.12 -12.27 1.18
N MET A 234 -15.01 -12.81 1.70
CA MET A 234 -14.77 -13.07 3.13
C MET A 234 -13.42 -12.47 3.53
N TRP A 235 -13.24 -11.18 3.23
CA TRP A 235 -11.93 -10.52 3.32
C TRP A 235 -11.52 -10.13 4.74
N GLU A 236 -12.45 -9.83 5.65
CA GLU A 236 -12.09 -9.61 7.05
C GLU A 236 -11.60 -10.92 7.66
N THR A 237 -12.31 -12.02 7.43
CA THR A 237 -11.87 -13.36 7.85
C THR A 237 -10.53 -13.74 7.22
N PHE A 238 -10.31 -13.49 5.92
CA PHE A 238 -9.02 -13.76 5.29
C PHE A 238 -7.88 -12.94 5.93
N LEU A 239 -8.04 -11.62 6.04
CA LEU A 239 -7.00 -10.72 6.51
C LEU A 239 -6.71 -10.83 8.02
N MET A 240 -7.73 -11.14 8.84
CA MET A 240 -7.60 -11.23 10.30
C MET A 240 -7.29 -12.64 10.82
N LYS A 241 -7.83 -13.69 10.19
CA LYS A 241 -7.84 -15.06 10.75
C LYS A 241 -6.98 -16.05 9.94
N GLU A 242 -6.91 -15.89 8.62
CA GLU A 242 -6.27 -16.86 7.72
C GLU A 242 -4.84 -16.49 7.31
N LEU A 243 -4.62 -15.25 6.87
CA LEU A 243 -3.34 -14.76 6.37
C LEU A 243 -2.27 -14.52 7.46
N PRO A 244 -2.56 -13.89 8.62
CA PRO A 244 -1.53 -13.53 9.61
C PRO A 244 -0.77 -14.74 10.18
N PRO A 245 -1.40 -15.88 10.52
CA PRO A 245 -0.68 -17.07 10.97
C PRO A 245 0.34 -17.61 9.95
N ILE A 246 0.03 -17.51 8.65
CA ILE A 246 0.95 -17.92 7.57
C ILE A 246 2.15 -16.96 7.51
N LEU A 247 1.89 -15.65 7.57
CA LEU A 247 2.96 -14.66 7.50
C LEU A 247 3.88 -14.69 8.73
N GLU A 248 3.30 -14.90 9.92
CA GLU A 248 4.03 -14.91 11.18
C GLU A 248 4.80 -16.22 11.42
N LYS A 249 4.35 -17.34 10.86
CA LYS A 249 5.03 -18.63 10.90
C LYS A 249 6.12 -18.74 9.82
N ASP A 250 5.73 -18.60 8.55
CA ASP A 250 6.56 -19.00 7.41
C ASP A 250 7.27 -17.80 6.73
N TRP A 251 6.72 -16.59 6.84
CA TRP A 251 7.28 -15.37 6.24
C TRP A 251 7.90 -14.40 7.25
N ARG A 252 8.21 -14.89 8.47
CA ARG A 252 8.89 -14.16 9.55
C ARG A 252 8.33 -12.76 9.81
N SER A 253 7.04 -12.52 9.57
CA SER A 253 6.37 -11.36 10.14
C SER A 253 6.28 -11.50 11.66
N SER A 254 6.20 -10.39 12.37
CA SER A 254 5.90 -10.33 13.80
C SER A 254 4.43 -9.98 14.03
N THR A 255 4.00 -10.09 15.29
CA THR A 255 2.67 -9.65 15.75
C THR A 255 2.54 -8.12 15.84
N VAL A 256 3.58 -7.36 15.47
CA VAL A 256 3.52 -5.89 15.33
C VAL A 256 3.05 -5.57 13.92
N ARG A 257 1.82 -5.03 13.82
CA ARG A 257 1.13 -4.84 12.54
C ARG A 257 0.68 -3.40 12.35
N GLY A 258 0.71 -2.94 11.10
CA GLY A 258 0.03 -1.74 10.64
C GLY A 258 -0.89 -2.06 9.46
N ILE A 259 -1.86 -1.18 9.21
CA ILE A 259 -2.73 -1.23 8.04
C ILE A 259 -2.83 0.17 7.43
N GLU A 260 -2.75 0.28 6.12
CA GLU A 260 -2.96 1.52 5.39
C GLU A 260 -3.66 1.25 4.06
N GLY A 261 -4.38 2.23 3.52
CA GLY A 261 -5.08 2.06 2.26
C GLY A 261 -5.67 3.35 1.72
N LEU A 262 -6.02 3.33 0.43
CA LEU A 262 -6.61 4.46 -0.28
C LEU A 262 -8.07 4.20 -0.63
N SER A 263 -8.90 5.24 -0.68
CA SER A 263 -10.32 5.11 -1.10
C SER A 263 -11.05 4.01 -0.28
N MET A 264 -11.66 3.03 -0.95
CA MET A 264 -12.19 1.78 -0.37
C MET A 264 -11.24 1.13 0.65
N GLY A 265 -9.95 1.01 0.33
CA GLY A 265 -8.92 0.45 1.22
C GLY A 265 -8.63 1.33 2.45
N GLY A 266 -8.85 2.64 2.35
CA GLY A 266 -8.73 3.58 3.48
C GLY A 266 -9.92 3.48 4.45
N SER A 267 -11.13 3.34 3.90
CA SER A 267 -12.32 2.95 4.68
C SER A 267 -12.09 1.62 5.40
N ALA A 268 -11.60 0.61 4.67
CA ALA A 268 -11.28 -0.72 5.20
C ALA A 268 -10.19 -0.68 6.28
N ALA A 269 -9.14 0.12 6.13
CA ALA A 269 -8.07 0.25 7.12
C ALA A 269 -8.59 0.71 8.49
N MET A 270 -9.50 1.69 8.51
CA MET A 270 -10.12 2.19 9.74
C MET A 270 -11.17 1.22 10.27
N MET A 271 -12.03 0.67 9.41
CA MET A 271 -13.06 -0.32 9.75
C MET A 271 -12.44 -1.57 10.40
N LEU A 272 -11.43 -2.19 9.78
CA LEU A 272 -10.79 -3.41 10.28
C LEU A 272 -10.03 -3.15 11.59
N ALA A 273 -9.39 -1.98 11.74
CA ALA A 273 -8.72 -1.60 12.99
C ALA A 273 -9.73 -1.36 14.14
N ALA A 274 -10.88 -0.76 13.86
CA ALA A 274 -11.92 -0.50 14.86
C ALA A 274 -12.68 -1.78 15.25
N ARG A 275 -12.93 -2.69 14.30
CA ARG A 275 -13.54 -4.00 14.55
C ARG A 275 -12.61 -5.00 15.24
N ASN A 276 -11.30 -4.81 15.15
CA ASN A 276 -10.28 -5.69 15.75
C ASN A 276 -9.32 -4.91 16.67
N PRO A 277 -9.79 -4.34 17.80
CA PRO A 277 -8.99 -3.44 18.64
C PRO A 277 -7.65 -4.02 19.09
N GLY A 278 -6.59 -3.23 18.96
CA GLY A 278 -5.23 -3.59 19.38
C GLY A 278 -4.50 -4.62 18.49
N PHE A 279 -5.17 -5.23 17.49
CA PHE A 279 -4.56 -6.12 16.49
C PHE A 279 -3.54 -5.39 15.61
N TYR A 280 -3.82 -4.11 15.32
CA TYR A 280 -2.95 -3.15 14.67
C TYR A 280 -2.40 -2.15 15.69
N LYS A 281 -1.18 -1.64 15.43
CA LYS A 281 -0.57 -0.51 16.15
C LYS A 281 -0.59 0.79 15.36
N PHE A 282 -0.78 0.68 14.04
CA PHE A 282 -0.90 1.80 13.12
C PHE A 282 -2.08 1.56 12.17
N ALA A 283 -2.89 2.58 11.92
CA ALA A 283 -3.91 2.58 10.87
C ALA A 283 -3.83 3.88 10.07
N ALA A 284 -3.88 3.80 8.74
CA ALA A 284 -3.96 4.98 7.87
C ALA A 284 -5.04 4.89 6.79
N SER A 285 -5.71 6.01 6.53
CA SER A 285 -6.68 6.18 5.46
C SER A 285 -6.30 7.36 4.58
N PHE A 286 -6.13 7.10 3.28
CA PHE A 286 -5.81 8.10 2.26
C PHE A 286 -7.03 8.31 1.37
N SER A 287 -7.74 9.43 1.57
CA SER A 287 -9.01 9.75 0.90
C SER A 287 -10.09 8.66 1.04
N GLY A 288 -10.17 8.00 2.19
CA GLY A 288 -11.24 7.03 2.47
C GLY A 288 -12.58 7.69 2.82
N ILE A 289 -13.67 6.96 2.61
CA ILE A 289 -15.00 7.34 3.12
C ILE A 289 -15.10 6.81 4.56
N LEU A 290 -15.05 7.71 5.54
CA LEU A 290 -14.89 7.35 6.96
C LEU A 290 -16.19 7.46 7.79
N GLN A 291 -17.33 7.49 7.12
CA GLN A 291 -18.67 7.44 7.69
C GLN A 291 -19.62 6.75 6.70
N LEU A 292 -20.39 5.75 7.13
CA LEU A 292 -21.18 4.86 6.26
C LEU A 292 -22.69 4.89 6.55
N THR A 293 -23.12 5.19 7.78
CA THR A 293 -24.56 5.18 8.18
C THR A 293 -25.28 6.51 8.04
N SER A 294 -24.57 7.62 7.78
CA SER A 294 -25.22 8.94 7.64
C SER A 294 -26.22 8.98 6.48
N PRO A 295 -27.29 9.80 6.55
CA PRO A 295 -28.29 9.90 5.48
C PRO A 295 -27.67 10.16 4.11
N GLY A 296 -27.97 9.28 3.14
CA GLY A 296 -27.40 9.31 1.79
C GLY A 296 -26.11 8.49 1.59
N MET A 297 -25.41 8.10 2.66
CA MET A 297 -24.12 7.40 2.54
C MET A 297 -24.26 5.99 1.97
N ALA A 298 -25.26 5.21 2.40
CA ALA A 298 -25.51 3.89 1.82
C ALA A 298 -25.80 3.98 0.31
N GLN A 299 -26.53 5.02 -0.13
CA GLN A 299 -26.78 5.28 -1.55
C GLN A 299 -25.51 5.72 -2.31
N ALA A 300 -24.61 6.45 -1.66
CA ALA A 300 -23.30 6.81 -2.24
C ALA A 300 -22.36 5.60 -2.36
N ILE A 301 -22.34 4.70 -1.37
CA ILE A 301 -21.60 3.43 -1.40
C ILE A 301 -22.20 2.50 -2.48
N GLN A 302 -23.53 2.41 -2.58
CA GLN A 302 -24.23 1.70 -3.64
C GLN A 302 -23.87 2.22 -5.04
N PHE A 303 -23.79 3.55 -5.22
CA PHE A 303 -23.35 4.17 -6.48
C PHE A 303 -21.89 3.83 -6.78
N ALA A 304 -21.00 3.96 -5.78
CA ALA A 304 -19.60 3.61 -5.90
C ALA A 304 -19.40 2.14 -6.30
N GLN A 305 -20.04 1.18 -5.62
CA GLN A 305 -19.90 -0.24 -5.96
C GLN A 305 -20.48 -0.59 -7.36
N ARG A 306 -21.48 0.16 -7.83
CA ARG A 306 -21.98 0.04 -9.22
C ARG A 306 -20.99 0.59 -10.26
N ASP A 307 -20.29 1.68 -9.96
CA ASP A 307 -19.20 2.24 -10.78
C ASP A 307 -17.92 1.36 -10.74
N GLY A 308 -17.62 0.79 -9.57
CA GLY A 308 -16.53 -0.13 -9.28
C GLY A 308 -16.83 -1.57 -9.70
N GLY A 309 -17.28 -1.79 -10.94
CA GLY A 309 -17.48 -3.12 -11.51
C GLY A 309 -18.93 -3.66 -11.45
N GLY A 310 -19.89 -2.92 -10.88
CA GLY A 310 -21.31 -3.24 -10.97
C GLY A 310 -21.90 -4.04 -9.80
N TYR A 311 -21.30 -3.97 -8.61
CA TYR A 311 -21.71 -4.73 -7.42
C TYR A 311 -22.83 -4.04 -6.64
N ASP A 312 -23.45 -4.79 -5.72
CA ASP A 312 -24.62 -4.36 -4.97
C ASP A 312 -24.40 -4.28 -3.44
N SER A 313 -24.59 -3.11 -2.85
CA SER A 313 -24.29 -2.88 -1.41
C SER A 313 -25.22 -3.66 -0.48
N GLU A 314 -26.45 -3.96 -0.92
CA GLU A 314 -27.37 -4.84 -0.18
C GLU A 314 -26.92 -6.30 -0.15
N LYS A 315 -25.91 -6.70 -0.93
CA LYS A 315 -25.22 -8.01 -0.80
C LYS A 315 -24.07 -7.98 0.19
N MET A 316 -23.45 -6.82 0.38
CA MET A 316 -22.37 -6.60 1.33
C MET A 316 -22.90 -6.53 2.77
N PHE A 317 -23.77 -5.55 3.06
CA PHE A 317 -24.24 -5.23 4.42
C PHE A 317 -25.77 -5.28 4.56
N GLY A 318 -26.50 -5.86 3.62
CA GLY A 318 -27.96 -5.81 3.64
C GLY A 318 -28.50 -4.40 3.39
N LYS A 319 -29.79 -4.19 3.67
CA LYS A 319 -30.47 -2.90 3.44
C LYS A 319 -29.83 -1.77 4.27
N PRO A 320 -29.98 -0.49 3.89
CA PRO A 320 -29.44 0.65 4.66
C PRO A 320 -29.89 0.77 6.13
N SER A 321 -30.87 -0.03 6.57
CA SER A 321 -31.34 -0.13 7.96
C SER A 321 -30.86 -1.39 8.70
N ASP A 322 -30.00 -2.20 8.07
CA ASP A 322 -29.41 -3.41 8.64
C ASP A 322 -28.28 -3.03 9.62
N PRO A 323 -28.21 -3.63 10.83
CA PRO A 323 -27.15 -3.38 11.79
C PRO A 323 -25.72 -3.51 11.22
N ALA A 324 -25.52 -4.36 10.20
CA ALA A 324 -24.23 -4.55 9.57
C ALA A 324 -23.62 -3.23 9.03
N TRP A 325 -24.42 -2.25 8.61
CA TRP A 325 -23.88 -0.94 8.20
C TRP A 325 -23.22 -0.19 9.37
N ALA A 326 -23.82 -0.24 10.56
CA ALA A 326 -23.29 0.41 11.77
C ALA A 326 -22.12 -0.39 12.39
N GLU A 327 -22.17 -1.72 12.32
CA GLU A 327 -21.07 -2.60 12.76
C GLU A 327 -19.80 -2.47 11.91
N HIS A 328 -19.87 -1.78 10.76
CA HIS A 328 -18.75 -1.58 9.84
C HIS A 328 -18.40 -0.10 9.63
N ASP A 329 -19.12 0.84 10.25
CA ASP A 329 -18.87 2.27 10.12
C ASP A 329 -17.72 2.74 11.03
N PRO A 330 -16.58 3.25 10.49
CA PRO A 330 -15.50 3.79 11.30
C PRO A 330 -15.94 4.91 12.25
N TYR A 331 -16.90 5.74 11.85
CA TYR A 331 -17.42 6.85 12.66
C TYR A 331 -18.18 6.36 13.89
N VAL A 332 -18.98 5.30 13.75
CA VAL A 332 -19.73 4.69 14.85
C VAL A 332 -18.78 3.97 15.80
N LEU A 333 -17.74 3.33 15.27
CA LEU A 333 -16.74 2.58 16.03
C LEU A 333 -15.52 3.40 16.46
N ALA A 334 -15.57 4.74 16.41
CA ALA A 334 -14.40 5.59 16.60
C ALA A 334 -13.68 5.37 17.94
N ASP A 335 -14.42 5.05 19.02
CA ASP A 335 -13.85 4.76 20.35
C ASP A 335 -13.01 3.48 20.39
N LYS A 336 -13.31 2.51 19.51
CA LYS A 336 -12.62 1.22 19.44
C LYS A 336 -11.20 1.32 18.88
N LEU A 337 -10.85 2.46 18.29
CA LEU A 337 -9.50 2.74 17.78
C LEU A 337 -8.51 3.19 18.87
N GLN A 338 -8.96 3.36 20.12
CA GLN A 338 -8.11 3.79 21.23
C GLN A 338 -6.84 2.94 21.37
N GLY A 339 -5.68 3.61 21.42
CA GLY A 339 -4.36 2.95 21.45
C GLY A 339 -3.79 2.53 20.09
N THR A 340 -4.51 2.77 18.99
CA THR A 340 -3.98 2.67 17.62
C THR A 340 -3.43 4.03 17.19
N SER A 341 -2.25 4.08 16.56
CA SER A 341 -1.73 5.32 15.97
C SER A 341 -2.42 5.60 14.64
N LEU A 342 -3.24 6.66 14.58
CA LEU A 342 -4.07 6.98 13.42
C LEU A 342 -3.48 8.08 12.53
N TYR A 343 -3.54 7.87 11.22
CA TYR A 343 -3.29 8.89 10.19
C TYR A 343 -4.48 8.96 9.23
N ILE A 344 -5.06 10.14 9.03
CA ILE A 344 -6.18 10.32 8.09
C ILE A 344 -5.91 11.51 7.18
N SER A 345 -5.98 11.31 5.87
CA SER A 345 -5.78 12.38 4.90
C SER A 345 -6.90 12.47 3.87
N SER A 346 -7.13 13.68 3.37
CA SER A 346 -8.03 13.95 2.25
C SER A 346 -7.61 15.21 1.52
N GLY A 347 -7.77 15.18 0.20
CA GLY A 347 -7.74 16.35 -0.67
C GLY A 347 -9.04 17.15 -0.53
N ASN A 348 -9.45 17.79 -1.61
CA ASN A 348 -10.71 18.54 -1.67
C ASN A 348 -11.36 18.50 -3.07
N GLY A 349 -10.86 17.64 -3.97
CA GLY A 349 -11.32 17.55 -5.36
C GLY A 349 -10.80 18.66 -6.29
N VAL A 350 -10.14 19.69 -5.73
CA VAL A 350 -9.54 20.77 -6.53
C VAL A 350 -8.19 20.30 -7.09
N ILE A 351 -7.97 20.54 -8.38
CA ILE A 351 -6.71 20.24 -9.06
C ILE A 351 -5.51 20.91 -8.36
N GLY A 352 -4.41 20.17 -8.25
CA GLY A 352 -3.16 20.63 -7.65
C GLY A 352 -1.94 20.28 -8.51
N PRO A 353 -0.71 20.44 -7.98
CA PRO A 353 0.54 20.29 -8.74
C PRO A 353 0.87 18.88 -9.26
N HIS A 354 -0.02 17.90 -9.08
CA HIS A 354 0.13 16.54 -9.60
C HIS A 354 -0.98 16.11 -10.57
N ASP A 355 -1.90 17.03 -10.92
CA ASP A 355 -3.00 16.78 -11.84
C ASP A 355 -2.67 17.23 -13.26
N GLN A 356 -3.30 16.57 -14.24
CA GLN A 356 -3.41 17.08 -15.61
C GLN A 356 -4.67 17.95 -15.72
N PRO A 357 -4.59 19.19 -16.23
CA PRO A 357 -5.78 20.01 -16.48
C PRO A 357 -6.76 19.34 -17.45
N SER A 358 -8.06 19.66 -17.34
CA SER A 358 -9.02 19.47 -18.43
C SER A 358 -9.19 20.77 -19.22
N ASP A 359 -9.92 20.71 -20.34
CA ASP A 359 -10.30 21.89 -21.14
C ASP A 359 -11.22 22.87 -20.38
N ILE A 360 -11.73 22.48 -19.21
CA ILE A 360 -12.54 23.34 -18.33
C ILE A 360 -11.69 23.74 -17.10
N PRO A 361 -11.46 25.04 -16.86
CA PRO A 361 -10.73 25.52 -15.70
C PRO A 361 -11.26 24.98 -14.36
N LEU A 362 -10.35 24.67 -13.43
CA LEU A 362 -10.61 24.11 -12.09
C LEU A 362 -11.18 22.67 -12.04
N LEU A 363 -11.49 22.03 -13.19
CA LEU A 363 -11.99 20.66 -13.24
C LEU A 363 -10.93 19.68 -13.76
N ALA A 364 -10.88 18.50 -13.14
CA ALA A 364 -10.15 17.34 -13.64
C ALA A 364 -11.02 16.52 -14.61
N THR A 365 -10.41 15.81 -15.55
CA THR A 365 -11.11 14.92 -16.50
C THR A 365 -11.83 13.74 -15.83
N ASN A 366 -11.47 13.41 -14.58
CA ASN A 366 -12.10 12.35 -13.78
C ASN A 366 -13.21 12.91 -12.87
N TYR A 367 -14.38 13.20 -13.45
CA TYR A 367 -15.52 13.80 -12.74
C TYR A 367 -16.01 12.98 -11.54
N SER A 368 -16.03 11.64 -11.63
CA SER A 368 -16.42 10.78 -10.50
C SER A 368 -15.38 10.81 -9.37
N GLY A 369 -14.08 10.89 -9.71
CA GLY A 369 -13.01 11.12 -8.74
C GLY A 369 -13.14 12.44 -7.97
N VAL A 370 -13.58 13.52 -8.62
CA VAL A 370 -13.83 14.81 -7.94
C VAL A 370 -14.97 14.68 -6.92
N GLY A 371 -16.11 14.09 -7.31
CA GLY A 371 -17.25 13.88 -6.42
C GLY A 371 -16.92 12.98 -5.23
N LEU A 372 -16.16 11.90 -5.45
CA LEU A 372 -15.69 11.01 -4.39
C LEU A 372 -14.69 11.69 -3.45
N GLU A 373 -13.82 12.58 -3.94
CA GLU A 373 -12.86 13.29 -3.08
C GLU A 373 -13.55 14.31 -2.15
N VAL A 374 -14.59 15.00 -2.63
CA VAL A 374 -15.42 15.88 -1.79
C VAL A 374 -16.12 15.09 -0.68
N LEU A 375 -16.64 13.91 -0.99
CA LEU A 375 -17.29 13.02 -0.01
C LEU A 375 -16.29 12.43 1.01
N SER A 376 -15.11 12.01 0.54
CA SER A 376 -13.95 11.64 1.35
C SER A 376 -13.57 12.77 2.32
N ARG A 377 -13.46 14.01 1.82
CA ARG A 377 -13.09 15.17 2.63
C ARG A 377 -14.11 15.47 3.73
N VAL A 378 -15.41 15.48 3.41
CA VAL A 378 -16.47 15.73 4.39
C VAL A 378 -16.46 14.64 5.47
N THR A 379 -16.45 13.36 5.09
CA THR A 379 -16.45 12.26 6.07
C THR A 379 -15.17 12.20 6.89
N THR A 380 -14.00 12.52 6.32
CA THR A 380 -12.71 12.62 7.05
C THR A 380 -12.68 13.82 8.01
N GLN A 381 -13.40 14.91 7.74
CA GLN A 381 -13.56 16.02 8.68
C GLN A 381 -14.48 15.65 9.85
N GLN A 382 -15.64 15.05 9.57
CA GLN A 382 -16.56 14.57 10.62
C GLN A 382 -15.90 13.50 11.49
N PHE A 383 -15.16 12.55 10.89
CA PHE A 383 -14.45 11.52 11.64
C PHE A 383 -13.36 12.08 12.56
N ALA A 384 -12.60 13.09 12.13
CA ALA A 384 -11.61 13.73 13.02
C ALA A 384 -12.25 14.49 14.19
N ILE A 385 -13.40 15.16 13.97
CA ILE A 385 -14.20 15.74 15.05
C ILE A 385 -14.62 14.63 16.02
N LYS A 386 -15.15 13.52 15.50
CA LYS A 386 -15.62 12.41 16.32
C LYS A 386 -14.51 11.74 17.13
N LEU A 387 -13.33 11.55 16.55
CA LEU A 387 -12.14 11.02 17.24
C LEU A 387 -11.73 11.94 18.41
N ASN A 388 -11.76 13.26 18.21
CA ASN A 388 -11.50 14.22 19.29
C ASN A 388 -12.58 14.17 20.39
N GLU A 389 -13.86 14.03 20.06
CA GLU A 389 -14.95 13.86 21.05
C GLU A 389 -14.74 12.64 21.96
N VAL A 390 -14.26 11.52 21.40
CA VAL A 390 -14.03 10.27 22.15
C VAL A 390 -12.61 10.14 22.71
N GLY A 391 -11.77 11.17 22.57
CA GLY A 391 -10.41 11.21 23.13
C GLY A 391 -9.37 10.35 22.40
N VAL A 392 -9.63 9.92 21.16
CA VAL A 392 -8.73 9.09 20.35
C VAL A 392 -7.84 10.00 19.48
N PRO A 393 -6.52 10.05 19.69
CA PRO A 393 -5.64 10.97 18.96
C PRO A 393 -5.36 10.50 17.53
N ALA A 394 -5.56 11.40 16.55
CA ALA A 394 -5.27 11.15 15.14
C ALA A 394 -4.53 12.31 14.46
N ARG A 395 -3.58 11.98 13.57
CA ARG A 395 -2.94 12.98 12.70
C ARG A 395 -3.80 13.18 11.46
N SER A 396 -4.49 14.32 11.39
CA SER A 396 -5.31 14.70 10.24
C SER A 396 -4.50 15.55 9.24
N ALA A 397 -4.50 15.17 7.97
CA ALA A 397 -3.83 15.86 6.88
C ALA A 397 -4.83 16.35 5.83
N TYR A 398 -5.25 17.61 5.98
CA TYR A 398 -6.21 18.28 5.10
C TYR A 398 -5.47 19.13 4.06
N ARG A 399 -5.40 18.64 2.81
CA ARG A 399 -4.70 19.38 1.75
C ARG A 399 -5.58 20.53 1.19
N PRO A 400 -4.96 21.64 0.71
CA PRO A 400 -5.67 22.75 0.06
C PRO A 400 -5.95 22.50 -1.43
N SER A 401 -5.29 21.50 -2.02
CA SER A 401 -5.54 20.93 -3.35
C SER A 401 -5.20 19.44 -3.32
N GLY A 402 -5.86 18.65 -4.16
CA GLY A 402 -5.67 17.21 -4.23
C GLY A 402 -6.91 16.49 -4.74
N THR A 403 -6.71 15.61 -5.72
CA THR A 403 -7.73 14.76 -6.35
C THR A 403 -7.60 13.31 -5.90
N HIS A 404 -8.61 12.50 -6.24
CA HIS A 404 -8.67 11.07 -5.97
C HIS A 404 -7.72 10.27 -6.90
N THR A 405 -6.40 10.50 -6.80
CA THR A 405 -5.39 9.96 -7.72
C THR A 405 -4.07 9.52 -7.05
N TRP A 406 -3.38 8.58 -7.73
CA TRP A 406 -2.17 7.89 -7.25
C TRP A 406 -1.00 8.78 -6.78
N PRO A 407 -0.67 9.92 -7.42
CA PRO A 407 0.41 10.78 -6.95
C PRO A 407 0.18 11.31 -5.52
N TYR A 408 -1.07 11.66 -5.19
CA TYR A 408 -1.43 12.12 -3.84
C TYR A 408 -1.40 10.96 -2.84
N TRP A 409 -1.94 9.79 -3.17
CA TRP A 409 -1.89 8.62 -2.28
C TRP A 409 -0.46 8.14 -2.00
N GLN A 410 0.44 8.17 -2.99
CA GLN A 410 1.87 7.92 -2.78
C GLN A 410 2.49 8.96 -1.83
N PHE A 411 2.19 10.25 -2.04
CA PHE A 411 2.71 11.31 -1.18
C PHE A 411 2.22 11.17 0.27
N GLU A 412 0.93 10.95 0.50
CA GLU A 412 0.36 10.85 1.85
C GLU A 412 0.88 9.60 2.59
N MET A 413 1.09 8.47 1.90
CA MET A 413 1.81 7.31 2.47
C MET A 413 3.25 7.67 2.89
N GLN A 414 3.98 8.44 2.09
CA GLN A 414 5.32 8.92 2.44
C GLN A 414 5.30 9.90 3.62
N GLN A 415 4.23 10.70 3.80
CA GLN A 415 4.03 11.57 4.99
C GLN A 415 3.59 10.81 6.24
N ALA A 416 2.90 9.68 6.07
CA ALA A 416 2.46 8.79 7.13
C ALA A 416 3.63 7.91 7.65
N TRP A 417 4.58 7.54 6.78
CA TRP A 417 5.68 6.62 7.13
C TRP A 417 6.44 6.95 8.43
N PRO A 418 6.82 8.20 8.78
CA PRO A 418 7.50 8.46 10.05
C PRO A 418 6.66 8.09 11.29
N GLN A 419 5.34 8.21 11.21
CA GLN A 419 4.40 7.81 12.25
C GLN A 419 4.19 6.29 12.26
N ALA A 420 4.04 5.69 11.08
CA ALA A 420 3.98 4.23 10.92
C ALA A 420 5.24 3.56 11.49
N ALA A 421 6.43 4.05 11.12
CA ALA A 421 7.71 3.59 11.64
C ALA A 421 7.76 3.66 13.17
N SER A 422 7.26 4.73 13.78
CA SER A 422 7.19 4.84 15.25
C SER A 422 6.30 3.76 15.87
N ALA A 423 5.07 3.62 15.38
CA ALA A 423 4.11 2.63 15.86
C ALA A 423 4.53 1.17 15.57
N LEU A 424 5.38 0.94 14.57
CA LEU A 424 5.95 -0.38 14.21
C LEU A 424 7.31 -0.67 14.88
N GLY A 425 7.84 0.24 15.71
CA GLY A 425 9.14 0.06 16.42
C GLY A 425 10.38 0.28 15.55
N LEU A 426 10.25 1.01 14.44
CA LEU A 426 11.26 1.24 13.40
C LEU A 426 11.84 2.67 13.37
N SER A 427 11.51 3.57 14.30
CA SER A 427 12.09 4.94 14.33
C SER A 427 13.63 5.00 14.37
N GLY A 428 14.26 3.94 14.88
CA GLY A 428 15.72 3.77 14.88
C GLY A 428 16.29 3.03 13.67
N ASP A 429 15.45 2.49 12.77
CA ASP A 429 15.91 1.71 11.62
C ASP A 429 16.56 2.61 10.57
N LYS A 430 17.79 2.25 10.18
CA LYS A 430 18.60 3.00 9.21
C LYS A 430 19.39 2.01 8.35
N VAL A 431 19.59 2.36 7.08
CA VAL A 431 20.55 1.67 6.22
C VAL A 431 21.94 1.73 6.85
N SER A 432 22.53 0.57 7.10
CA SER A 432 23.89 0.45 7.62
C SER A 432 24.70 -0.35 6.61
N CYS A 433 25.41 0.34 5.72
CA CYS A 433 26.35 -0.31 4.80
C CYS A 433 27.71 0.40 4.74
N GLY A 434 28.77 -0.40 4.87
CA GLY A 434 30.01 -0.16 4.15
C GLY A 434 30.20 -1.28 3.13
N VAL A 435 30.46 -0.95 1.85
CA VAL A 435 30.66 -1.98 0.81
C VAL A 435 31.92 -2.79 1.13
N TYR A 436 31.75 -4.12 1.24
CA TYR A 436 32.81 -5.03 1.64
C TYR A 436 34.03 -4.92 0.72
N SER A 437 35.23 -4.93 1.30
CA SER A 437 36.48 -4.63 0.58
C SER A 437 36.69 -5.49 -0.67
N LYS A 438 36.34 -6.78 -0.61
CA LYS A 438 36.42 -7.71 -1.76
C LYS A 438 35.31 -7.50 -2.80
N PHE A 439 34.23 -6.81 -2.45
CA PHE A 439 33.09 -6.54 -3.33
C PHE A 439 33.17 -5.18 -4.03
N LYS A 440 33.91 -4.19 -3.48
CA LYS A 440 33.99 -2.81 -4.03
C LYS A 440 34.17 -2.74 -5.55
N LYS A 441 35.12 -3.49 -6.13
CA LYS A 441 35.35 -3.52 -7.60
C LYS A 441 34.14 -4.01 -8.41
N VAL A 442 33.36 -4.94 -7.86
CA VAL A 442 32.14 -5.48 -8.50
C VAL A 442 30.95 -4.55 -8.26
N ALA A 443 30.87 -3.88 -7.11
CA ALA A 443 29.85 -2.88 -6.81
C ALA A 443 29.95 -1.70 -7.79
N GLU A 444 31.12 -1.05 -7.92
CA GLU A 444 31.28 0.10 -8.82
C GLU A 444 31.04 -0.27 -10.30
N LYS A 445 31.60 -1.41 -10.77
CA LYS A 445 31.35 -1.93 -12.13
C LYS A 445 29.85 -2.04 -12.45
N ASN A 446 29.04 -2.44 -11.47
CA ASN A 446 27.62 -2.73 -11.66
C ASN A 446 26.69 -1.70 -10.98
N LYS A 447 27.19 -0.51 -10.61
CA LYS A 447 26.45 0.48 -9.81
C LYS A 447 25.09 0.86 -10.40
N LYS A 448 24.97 0.92 -11.74
CA LYS A 448 23.70 1.18 -12.46
C LYS A 448 22.62 0.11 -12.26
N VAL A 449 22.99 -1.13 -11.91
CA VAL A 449 22.06 -2.27 -11.76
C VAL A 449 21.87 -2.64 -10.28
N LEU A 450 22.93 -2.53 -9.48
CA LEU A 450 22.86 -2.75 -8.04
C LEU A 450 22.19 -1.57 -7.30
N GLY A 451 22.42 -0.34 -7.75
CA GLY A 451 22.08 0.86 -7.00
C GLY A 451 22.83 0.95 -5.67
N GLU A 452 22.27 1.68 -4.72
CA GLU A 452 22.89 1.89 -3.41
C GLU A 452 22.87 0.63 -2.53
N CYS A 453 23.86 0.55 -1.64
CA CYS A 453 24.05 -0.59 -0.75
C CYS A 453 23.12 -0.52 0.47
N LEU A 454 22.54 -1.65 0.87
CA LEU A 454 21.51 -1.71 1.91
C LEU A 454 21.98 -2.33 3.23
N THR A 455 23.01 -3.18 3.21
CA THR A 455 23.39 -4.04 4.35
C THR A 455 24.91 -4.11 4.54
N PRO A 456 25.43 -4.47 5.73
CA PRO A 456 26.78 -5.00 5.86
C PRO A 456 26.87 -6.35 5.14
N ASP A 457 28.08 -6.82 4.82
CA ASP A 457 28.22 -8.16 4.27
C ASP A 457 28.07 -9.25 5.34
N TYR A 458 27.38 -10.32 4.99
CA TYR A 458 26.97 -11.39 5.89
C TYR A 458 27.41 -12.77 5.36
N ALA A 459 27.48 -13.76 6.24
CA ALA A 459 27.84 -15.12 5.88
C ALA A 459 26.68 -15.83 5.15
N VAL A 460 27.03 -16.65 4.15
CA VAL A 460 26.11 -17.58 3.47
C VAL A 460 26.81 -18.93 3.30
N PRO A 461 26.09 -20.04 3.06
CA PRO A 461 26.73 -21.31 2.70
C PRO A 461 27.76 -21.11 1.58
N GLY A 462 28.99 -21.61 1.81
CA GLY A 462 30.12 -21.47 0.88
C GLY A 462 30.79 -20.09 0.78
N GLY A 463 30.31 -19.03 1.44
CA GLY A 463 30.93 -17.71 1.29
C GLY A 463 30.26 -16.54 2.02
N ARG A 464 30.24 -15.37 1.38
CA ARG A 464 29.64 -14.14 1.91
C ARG A 464 28.75 -13.46 0.85
N ALA A 465 27.81 -12.65 1.30
CA ALA A 465 26.91 -11.88 0.45
C ALA A 465 26.66 -10.47 1.01
N GLN A 466 26.23 -9.55 0.16
CA GLN A 466 25.84 -8.20 0.54
C GLN A 466 24.68 -7.72 -0.36
N ASP A 467 23.62 -7.19 0.25
CA ASP A 467 22.42 -6.72 -0.45
C ASP A 467 22.50 -5.24 -0.83
N PHE A 468 22.00 -4.94 -2.03
CA PHE A 468 21.91 -3.63 -2.67
C PHE A 468 20.46 -3.40 -3.15
N ALA A 469 20.15 -2.18 -3.60
CA ALA A 469 18.81 -1.76 -4.02
C ALA A 469 18.17 -2.66 -5.11
N GLY A 470 18.93 -3.01 -6.16
CA GLY A 470 18.45 -3.83 -7.29
C GLY A 470 18.83 -5.32 -7.26
N GLY A 471 19.62 -5.76 -6.28
CA GLY A 471 20.09 -7.15 -6.22
C GLY A 471 21.14 -7.40 -5.13
N ARG A 472 22.03 -8.36 -5.39
CA ARG A 472 23.01 -8.86 -4.42
C ARG A 472 24.36 -9.12 -5.07
N ILE A 473 25.44 -8.82 -4.34
CA ILE A 473 26.76 -9.39 -4.62
C ILE A 473 26.94 -10.63 -3.73
N ILE A 474 27.37 -11.75 -4.32
CA ILE A 474 27.66 -13.00 -3.61
C ILE A 474 29.09 -13.42 -3.96
N SER A 475 29.83 -13.97 -3.00
CA SER A 475 31.06 -14.72 -3.26
C SER A 475 30.79 -15.89 -4.23
N GLY A 476 31.78 -16.23 -5.04
CA GLY A 476 31.74 -17.39 -5.94
C GLY A 476 33.16 -17.90 -6.19
N PRO A 477 33.33 -19.14 -6.70
CA PRO A 477 34.64 -19.73 -6.93
C PRO A 477 35.44 -18.98 -8.02
N LYS A 478 34.77 -18.23 -8.89
CA LYS A 478 35.38 -17.33 -9.89
C LYS A 478 35.46 -15.87 -9.38
N GLY A 479 35.58 -15.69 -8.07
CA GLY A 479 35.42 -14.39 -7.38
C GLY A 479 33.94 -13.94 -7.30
N PRO A 480 33.65 -12.80 -6.62
CA PRO A 480 32.28 -12.33 -6.42
C PRO A 480 31.51 -12.05 -7.71
N LYS A 481 30.18 -12.22 -7.67
CA LYS A 481 29.25 -12.09 -8.80
C LYS A 481 27.98 -11.36 -8.41
N VAL A 482 27.36 -10.70 -9.39
CA VAL A 482 26.05 -10.04 -9.25
C VAL A 482 24.91 -10.98 -9.61
N VAL A 483 23.88 -11.03 -8.77
CA VAL A 483 22.59 -11.69 -9.04
C VAL A 483 21.45 -10.71 -8.77
N THR A 484 20.59 -10.51 -9.76
CA THR A 484 19.67 -9.36 -9.87
C THR A 484 18.30 -9.76 -10.42
N GLY A 485 17.29 -8.90 -10.23
CA GLY A 485 15.98 -9.02 -10.87
C GLY A 485 15.33 -10.41 -10.75
N ALA A 486 14.70 -10.86 -11.84
CA ALA A 486 13.99 -12.15 -11.89
C ALA A 486 14.91 -13.36 -11.62
N ILE A 487 16.16 -13.33 -12.10
CA ILE A 487 17.12 -14.40 -11.85
C ILE A 487 17.48 -14.47 -10.35
N GLY A 488 17.58 -13.33 -9.66
CA GLY A 488 17.72 -13.26 -8.21
C GLY A 488 16.49 -13.75 -7.44
N GLY A 489 15.30 -13.59 -8.02
CA GLY A 489 14.05 -14.20 -7.52
C GLY A 489 14.08 -15.73 -7.63
N ALA A 490 14.27 -16.26 -8.84
CA ALA A 490 14.36 -17.70 -9.08
C ALA A 490 15.50 -18.38 -8.29
N TYR A 491 16.65 -17.73 -8.16
CA TYR A 491 17.76 -18.21 -7.33
C TYR A 491 17.37 -18.28 -5.84
N THR A 492 16.59 -17.30 -5.35
CA THR A 492 16.03 -17.33 -4.00
C THR A 492 15.06 -18.51 -3.82
N GLY A 493 14.13 -18.69 -4.76
CA GLY A 493 13.20 -19.83 -4.77
C GLY A 493 13.90 -21.20 -4.84
N ALA A 494 15.09 -21.27 -5.47
CA ALA A 494 15.92 -22.46 -5.52
C ALA A 494 16.77 -22.73 -4.25
N GLY A 495 16.64 -21.90 -3.20
CA GLY A 495 17.38 -22.00 -1.93
C GLY A 495 18.64 -21.13 -1.83
N GLY A 496 18.95 -20.34 -2.87
CA GLY A 496 20.11 -19.45 -2.90
C GLY A 496 21.44 -20.20 -2.74
N PRO A 497 22.44 -19.63 -2.02
CA PRO A 497 23.75 -20.25 -1.82
C PRO A 497 23.74 -21.63 -1.15
N GLY A 498 22.72 -21.93 -0.33
CA GLY A 498 22.50 -23.26 0.28
C GLY A 498 21.59 -24.18 -0.55
N GLY A 499 21.11 -23.69 -1.70
CA GLY A 499 20.26 -24.42 -2.62
C GLY A 499 21.06 -25.29 -3.59
N LYS A 500 20.35 -26.11 -4.38
CA LYS A 500 20.95 -27.12 -5.28
C LYS A 500 21.95 -26.56 -6.28
N LEU A 501 21.82 -25.28 -6.67
CA LEU A 501 22.68 -24.59 -7.63
C LEU A 501 24.08 -24.23 -7.09
N GLY A 502 24.24 -24.11 -5.77
CA GLY A 502 25.43 -23.53 -5.14
C GLY A 502 25.66 -22.05 -5.51
N LEU A 503 26.89 -21.57 -5.32
CA LEU A 503 27.27 -20.16 -5.54
C LEU A 503 27.22 -19.75 -7.03
N PRO A 504 26.97 -18.47 -7.33
CA PRO A 504 27.08 -17.96 -8.70
C PRO A 504 28.51 -18.03 -9.23
N THR A 505 28.63 -18.35 -10.51
CA THR A 505 29.91 -18.43 -11.25
C THR A 505 30.02 -17.39 -12.36
N SER A 506 28.91 -16.80 -12.81
CA SER A 506 28.88 -15.62 -13.71
C SER A 506 28.09 -14.45 -13.09
N ASP A 507 28.41 -13.23 -13.53
CA ASP A 507 27.47 -12.10 -13.51
C ASP A 507 26.30 -12.42 -14.48
N GLU A 508 25.29 -11.55 -14.57
CA GLU A 508 24.20 -11.73 -15.54
C GLU A 508 24.69 -11.50 -16.99
N LEU A 509 24.52 -12.49 -17.85
CA LEU A 509 24.97 -12.51 -19.26
C LEU A 509 23.77 -12.56 -20.22
N ALA A 510 23.94 -12.06 -21.46
CA ALA A 510 22.93 -12.20 -22.51
C ALA A 510 22.98 -13.58 -23.19
N THR A 511 21.82 -14.14 -23.57
CA THR A 511 21.75 -15.37 -24.38
C THR A 511 22.28 -15.15 -25.80
N ARG A 512 22.68 -16.22 -26.49
CA ARG A 512 23.27 -16.16 -27.84
C ARG A 512 22.34 -15.54 -28.91
N ASP A 513 21.04 -15.63 -28.70
CA ASP A 513 20.01 -15.03 -29.56
C ASP A 513 19.61 -13.59 -29.15
N GLY A 514 20.20 -13.06 -28.07
CA GLY A 514 19.95 -11.72 -27.54
C GLY A 514 18.61 -11.50 -26.83
N LYS A 515 17.71 -12.50 -26.82
CA LYS A 515 16.32 -12.36 -26.33
C LYS A 515 16.16 -12.61 -24.83
N GLY A 516 17.19 -13.15 -24.18
CA GLY A 516 17.18 -13.55 -22.78
C GLY A 516 18.46 -13.22 -22.04
N ARG A 517 18.45 -13.55 -20.74
CA ARG A 517 19.51 -13.29 -19.76
C ARG A 517 19.80 -14.56 -18.98
N PHE A 518 21.00 -14.74 -18.44
CA PHE A 518 21.32 -15.89 -17.58
C PHE A 518 22.44 -15.62 -16.58
N ASN A 519 22.39 -16.32 -15.44
CA ASN A 519 23.55 -16.54 -14.57
C ASN A 519 23.88 -18.05 -14.58
N THR A 520 25.18 -18.38 -14.56
CA THR A 520 25.64 -19.73 -14.19
C THR A 520 25.98 -19.80 -12.71
N PHE A 521 25.85 -20.99 -12.13
CA PHE A 521 26.14 -21.31 -10.73
C PHE A 521 27.18 -22.44 -10.67
N GLN A 522 27.37 -23.09 -9.52
CA GLN A 522 28.29 -24.23 -9.40
C GLN A 522 27.69 -25.51 -10.00
N HIS A 523 26.38 -25.68 -9.87
CA HIS A 523 25.63 -26.89 -10.23
C HIS A 523 24.38 -26.51 -11.06
N GLY A 524 24.60 -25.78 -12.15
CA GLY A 524 23.54 -25.39 -13.08
C GLY A 524 23.58 -23.94 -13.56
N LYS A 525 22.48 -23.50 -14.14
CA LYS A 525 22.23 -22.12 -14.62
C LYS A 525 20.75 -21.73 -14.41
N ILE A 526 20.49 -20.43 -14.35
CA ILE A 526 19.13 -19.89 -14.45
C ILE A 526 19.10 -19.01 -15.70
N THR A 527 18.17 -19.29 -16.61
CA THR A 527 17.86 -18.46 -17.77
C THR A 527 16.58 -17.67 -17.50
N TRP A 528 16.48 -16.47 -18.06
CA TRP A 528 15.26 -15.64 -18.08
C TRP A 528 15.02 -15.11 -19.48
N ASP A 529 13.75 -15.07 -19.91
CA ASP A 529 13.30 -14.26 -21.04
C ASP A 529 11.92 -13.64 -20.75
N ALA A 530 11.55 -12.61 -21.51
CA ALA A 530 10.34 -11.84 -21.25
C ALA A 530 9.02 -12.58 -21.57
N LYS A 531 9.06 -13.69 -22.33
CA LYS A 531 7.87 -14.47 -22.69
C LYS A 531 7.64 -15.64 -21.73
N ASN A 532 8.70 -16.34 -21.35
CA ASN A 532 8.62 -17.58 -20.58
C ASN A 532 9.01 -17.40 -19.10
N GLY A 533 9.49 -16.23 -18.70
CA GLY A 533 9.96 -15.96 -17.34
C GLY A 533 11.29 -16.67 -17.05
N THR A 534 11.48 -17.11 -15.80
CA THR A 534 12.71 -17.80 -15.38
C THR A 534 12.61 -19.32 -15.48
N LYS A 535 13.67 -19.97 -15.99
CA LYS A 535 13.86 -21.42 -15.93
C LYS A 535 15.14 -21.77 -15.19
N VAL A 536 15.00 -22.57 -14.13
CA VAL A 536 16.12 -23.20 -13.41
C VAL A 536 16.54 -24.46 -14.16
N LEU A 537 17.84 -24.64 -14.37
CA LEU A 537 18.43 -25.78 -15.05
C LEU A 537 19.61 -26.28 -14.22
N GLY A 538 19.44 -27.41 -13.52
CA GLY A 538 20.51 -28.11 -12.80
C GLY A 538 21.34 -28.97 -13.75
#